data_AF-A0A6N9PEB6-F1
#
_entry.id   AF-A0A6N9PEB6-F1
#
_cell.length_a   1.000
_cell.length_b   1.000
_cell.length_c   1.000
_cell.angle_alpha   90.00
_cell.angle_beta   90.00
_cell.angle_gamma   90.00
#
_symmetry.space_group_name_H-M   'P 1'
#
loop_
_entity.id
_entity.type
_entity.pdbx_description
1 polymer ?
#
loop_
_entity_poly.entity_id
_entity_poly.type
_entity_poly.pdbx_seq_one_letter_code
_entity_poly.pdbx_strand_id
1 'polypeptide(L)'
;MRPGSPDWGADEESAYGTLASVEENGISQEIIVTEFGNYGRYYDNIYQAMTCGADLLVKPEEAVDVLRIVEAAQESQDQKLRIRLKSGIGKESLRV
;
A
#
# COMPACT_ATOMS: atom_id res chain seq x y z
N MET A 1 6.29 -18.98 14.35
CA MET A 1 5.70 -17.63 14.41
C MET A 1 4.20 -17.72 14.69
N ARG A 2 3.61 -16.86 15.52
CA ARG A 2 2.15 -16.81 15.78
C ARG A 2 1.68 -15.34 15.80
N PRO A 3 0.44 -15.02 15.40
CA PRO A 3 -0.09 -13.66 15.55
C PRO A 3 0.09 -13.16 16.99
N GLY A 4 0.73 -11.99 17.14
CA GLY A 4 1.01 -11.35 18.43
C GLY A 4 2.33 -11.75 19.11
N SER A 5 3.13 -12.66 18.56
CA SER A 5 4.52 -12.86 19.02
C SER A 5 5.42 -11.69 18.56
N PRO A 6 6.53 -11.39 19.27
CA PRO A 6 7.43 -10.29 18.88
C PRO A 6 7.90 -10.36 17.42
N ASP A 7 8.20 -11.57 16.93
CA ASP A 7 8.70 -11.79 15.57
C ASP A 7 7.59 -11.92 14.51
N TRP A 8 6.32 -11.66 14.85
CA TRP A 8 5.22 -11.85 13.91
C TRP A 8 5.24 -10.81 12.79
N GLY A 9 5.28 -11.28 11.54
CA GLY A 9 5.35 -10.41 10.36
C GLY A 9 6.76 -10.09 9.91
N ALA A 10 7.80 -10.59 10.62
CA ALA A 10 9.16 -10.56 10.12
C ALA A 10 9.34 -11.50 8.92
N ASP A 11 10.15 -11.09 7.95
CA ASP A 11 10.67 -11.98 6.94
C ASP A 11 11.85 -12.81 7.48
N GLU A 12 12.11 -13.96 6.86
CA GLU A 12 13.35 -14.72 7.10
C GLU A 12 14.55 -13.93 6.54
N GLU A 13 15.72 -14.01 7.18
CA GLU A 13 16.91 -13.24 6.76
C GLU A 13 17.28 -13.45 5.28
N SER A 14 17.04 -14.64 4.74
CA SER A 14 17.31 -14.97 3.34
C SER A 14 16.40 -14.24 2.34
N ALA A 15 15.32 -13.62 2.79
CA ALA A 15 14.37 -12.87 1.97
C ALA A 15 14.62 -11.35 2.00
N TYR A 16 15.56 -10.88 2.83
CA TYR A 16 15.93 -9.47 2.88
C TYR A 16 16.56 -9.00 1.57
N GLY A 17 16.34 -7.72 1.26
CA GLY A 17 16.94 -7.08 0.09
C GLY A 17 18.41 -6.75 0.35
N THR A 18 19.23 -6.80 -0.70
CA THR A 18 20.61 -6.29 -0.65
C THR A 18 20.70 -5.04 -1.49
N LEU A 19 21.10 -3.91 -0.89
CA LEU A 19 21.47 -2.71 -1.63
C LEU A 19 22.96 -2.77 -1.95
N ALA A 20 23.29 -2.65 -3.24
CA ALA A 20 24.67 -2.53 -3.70
C ALA A 20 24.89 -1.14 -4.29
N SER A 21 25.88 -0.42 -3.77
CA SER A 21 26.20 0.96 -4.15
C SER A 21 27.64 1.06 -4.61
N VAL A 22 27.90 1.91 -5.62
CA VAL A 22 29.26 2.21 -6.06
C VAL A 22 29.76 3.44 -5.30
N GLU A 23 30.86 3.27 -4.58
CA GLU A 23 31.55 4.29 -3.81
C GLU A 23 32.98 4.49 -4.34
N GLU A 24 33.68 5.54 -3.87
CA GLU A 24 35.04 5.87 -4.33
C GLU A 24 36.05 4.73 -4.11
N ASN A 25 35.82 3.87 -3.11
CA ASN A 25 36.69 2.76 -2.72
C ASN A 25 36.25 1.39 -3.26
N GLY A 26 35.18 1.32 -4.05
CA GLY A 26 34.66 0.06 -4.60
C GLY A 26 33.14 -0.07 -4.51
N ILE A 27 32.64 -1.30 -4.43
CA ILE A 27 31.21 -1.59 -4.26
C ILE A 27 30.96 -1.87 -2.78
N SER A 28 30.06 -1.11 -2.16
CA SER A 28 29.50 -1.40 -0.84
C SER A 28 28.23 -2.24 -0.98
N GLN A 29 27.99 -3.12 -0.01
CA GLN A 29 26.78 -3.95 0.06
C GLN A 29 26.22 -3.89 1.47
N GLU A 30 24.91 -3.66 1.58
CA GLU A 30 24.18 -3.70 2.85
C GLU A 30 22.90 -4.52 2.74
N ILE A 31 22.56 -5.23 3.82
CA ILE A 31 21.30 -5.96 3.94
C ILE A 31 20.25 -4.99 4.48
N ILE A 32 19.15 -4.86 3.75
CA ILE A 32 17.99 -4.06 4.13
C ILE A 32 16.94 -4.99 4.73
N VAL A 33 16.78 -4.90 6.05
CA VAL A 33 15.77 -5.65 6.81
C VAL A 33 14.37 -5.18 6.41
N THR A 34 13.47 -6.12 6.09
CA THR A 34 12.07 -5.78 5.77
C THR A 34 11.32 -5.26 7.00
N GLU A 35 10.44 -4.29 6.81
CA GLU A 35 9.47 -3.90 7.83
C GLU A 35 8.53 -5.07 8.17
N PHE A 36 8.07 -5.12 9.42
CA PHE A 36 7.18 -6.19 9.86
C PHE A 36 5.79 -6.02 9.24
N GLY A 37 5.30 -7.07 8.59
CA GLY A 37 3.93 -7.14 8.10
C GLY A 37 2.94 -7.05 9.26
N ASN A 38 1.94 -6.16 9.17
CA ASN A 38 0.91 -6.02 10.19
C ASN A 38 -0.48 -5.75 9.59
N TYR A 39 -1.17 -6.81 9.17
CA TYR A 39 -2.57 -6.71 8.76
C TYR A 39 -3.53 -6.40 9.91
N GLY A 40 -3.14 -6.66 11.16
CA GLY A 40 -3.94 -6.33 12.35
C GLY A 40 -4.22 -4.83 12.46
N ARG A 41 -3.26 -3.99 12.04
CA ARG A 41 -3.39 -2.53 11.99
C ARG A 41 -4.62 -2.05 11.22
N TYR A 42 -5.07 -2.80 10.20
CA TYR A 42 -6.29 -2.47 9.47
C TYR A 42 -7.53 -2.58 10.39
N TYR A 43 -7.66 -3.69 11.11
CA TYR A 43 -8.79 -3.92 12.01
C TYR A 43 -8.75 -3.00 13.24
N ASP A 44 -7.56 -2.69 13.76
CA ASP A 44 -7.39 -1.71 14.82
C ASP A 44 -7.94 -0.34 14.40
N ASN A 45 -7.68 0.07 13.15
CA ASN A 45 -8.23 1.30 12.61
C ASN A 45 -9.76 1.24 12.45
N ILE A 46 -10.31 0.13 11.95
CA ILE A 46 -11.78 -0.02 11.86
C ILE A 46 -12.43 0.10 13.24
N TYR A 47 -11.86 -0.55 14.25
CA TYR A 47 -12.32 -0.43 15.64
C TYR A 47 -12.28 1.03 16.10
N GLN A 48 -11.15 1.72 15.93
CA GLN A 48 -11.00 3.12 16.33
C GLN A 48 -11.95 4.07 15.57
N ALA A 49 -12.20 3.82 14.30
CA ALA A 49 -13.16 4.60 13.52
C ALA A 49 -14.58 4.44 14.07
N MET A 50 -14.96 3.20 14.44
CA MET A 50 -16.27 2.90 15.00
C MET A 50 -16.47 3.42 16.43
N THR A 51 -15.46 3.31 17.29
CA THR A 51 -15.61 3.61 18.72
C THR A 51 -15.14 5.01 19.11
N CYS A 52 -14.17 5.57 18.38
CA CYS A 52 -13.51 6.82 18.73
C CYS A 52 -13.66 7.91 17.66
N GLY A 53 -14.30 7.60 16.52
CA GLY A 53 -14.46 8.54 15.41
C GLY A 53 -13.14 8.87 14.69
N ALA A 54 -12.16 7.97 14.74
CA ALA A 54 -10.93 8.12 13.96
C ALA A 54 -11.22 8.04 12.45
N ASP A 55 -10.38 8.68 11.63
CA ASP A 55 -10.46 8.54 10.17
C ASP A 55 -10.15 7.10 9.74
N LEU A 56 -10.84 6.64 8.69
CA LEU A 56 -10.53 5.37 8.06
C LEU A 56 -9.15 5.44 7.37
N LEU A 57 -8.31 4.44 7.64
CA LEU A 57 -7.00 4.23 7.04
C LEU A 57 -7.11 3.97 5.54
N VAL A 58 -8.19 3.30 5.12
CA VAL A 58 -8.56 3.11 3.71
C VAL A 58 -9.97 3.62 3.54
N LYS A 59 -10.14 4.68 2.74
CA LYS A 59 -11.43 5.34 2.52
C LYS A 59 -12.22 4.65 1.41
N PRO A 60 -13.56 4.66 1.46
CA PRO A 60 -14.39 4.09 0.39
C PRO A 60 -14.06 4.67 -0.99
N GLU A 61 -13.74 5.97 -1.07
CA GLU A 61 -13.38 6.64 -2.32
C GLU A 61 -12.10 6.09 -2.93
N GLU A 62 -11.14 5.65 -2.12
CA GLU A 62 -9.88 5.05 -2.58
C GLU A 62 -10.13 3.66 -3.19
N ALA A 63 -11.06 2.88 -2.64
CA ALA A 63 -11.48 1.62 -3.25
C ALA A 63 -12.17 1.85 -4.61
N VAL A 64 -12.98 2.90 -4.72
CA VAL A 64 -13.58 3.30 -6.01
C VAL A 64 -12.51 3.72 -7.02
N ASP A 65 -11.45 4.41 -6.59
CA ASP A 65 -10.33 4.75 -7.47
C ASP A 65 -9.60 3.52 -7.99
N VAL A 66 -9.40 2.48 -7.17
CA VAL A 66 -8.87 1.19 -7.62
C VAL A 66 -9.78 0.55 -8.66
N LEU A 67 -11.10 0.53 -8.44
CA LEU A 67 -12.06 -0.01 -9.40
C LEU A 67 -12.02 0.73 -10.75
N ARG A 68 -11.88 2.06 -10.74
CA ARG A 68 -11.72 2.86 -11.97
C ARG A 68 -10.48 2.45 -12.77
N ILE A 69 -9.38 2.11 -12.10
CA ILE A 69 -8.17 1.61 -12.76
C ILE A 69 -8.42 0.23 -13.38
N VAL A 70 -9.10 -0.66 -12.67
CA VAL A 70 -9.45 -2.00 -13.18
C VAL A 70 -10.34 -1.90 -14.42
N GLU A 71 -11.37 -1.05 -14.39
CA GLU A 71 -12.25 -0.80 -15.54
C GLU A 71 -11.49 -0.21 -16.73
N ALA A 72 -10.61 0.76 -16.49
CA ALA A 72 -9.78 1.35 -17.54
C ALA A 72 -8.78 0.35 -18.14
N ALA A 73 -8.27 -0.58 -17.34
CA ALA A 73 -7.40 -1.66 -17.82
C ALA A 73 -8.17 -2.62 -18.75
N GLN A 74 -9.41 -2.96 -18.38
CA GLN A 74 -10.31 -3.75 -19.23
C GLN A 74 -10.62 -3.01 -20.55
N GLU A 75 -10.97 -1.73 -20.48
CA GLU A 75 -11.21 -0.90 -21.66
C GLU A 75 -9.96 -0.80 -22.56
N SER A 76 -8.77 -0.66 -21.95
CA SER A 76 -7.50 -0.64 -22.67
C SER A 76 -7.24 -1.94 -23.41
N GLN A 77 -7.52 -3.08 -22.77
CA GLN A 77 -7.41 -4.40 -23.40
C GLN A 77 -8.30 -4.50 -24.64
N ASP A 78 -9.55 -4.06 -24.54
CA ASP A 78 -10.55 -4.25 -25.59
C ASP A 78 -10.30 -3.32 -26.77
N GLN A 79 -9.87 -2.08 -26.50
CA GLN A 79 -9.60 -1.07 -27.54
C GLN A 79 -8.18 -1.11 -28.08
N LYS A 80 -7.23 -1.78 -27.39
CA LYS A 80 -5.79 -1.75 -27.70
C LYS A 80 -5.20 -0.33 -27.72
N LEU A 81 -5.75 0.54 -26.90
CA LEU A 81 -5.33 1.94 -26.75
C LEU A 81 -5.04 2.26 -25.29
N ARG A 82 -4.24 3.30 -25.07
CA ARG A 82 -4.03 3.87 -23.74
C ARG A 82 -5.29 4.62 -23.33
N ILE A 83 -5.91 4.19 -22.22
CA ILE A 83 -7.06 4.88 -21.63
C ILE A 83 -6.56 5.94 -20.65
N ARG A 84 -7.03 7.18 -20.83
CA ARG A 84 -6.76 8.26 -19.88
C ARG A 84 -7.80 8.21 -18.77
N LEU A 85 -7.33 8.04 -17.54
CA LEU A 85 -8.22 8.14 -16.38
C LEU A 85 -8.80 9.55 -16.31
N LYS A 86 -10.12 9.65 -16.16
CA LYS A 86 -10.78 10.92 -15.84
C LYS A 86 -10.38 11.28 -14.41
N SER A 87 -9.95 12.52 -14.19
CA SER A 87 -9.66 12.98 -12.83
C SER A 87 -10.89 12.73 -11.96
N GLY A 88 -10.72 11.99 -10.86
CA GLY A 88 -11.78 11.74 -9.88
C GLY A 88 -12.33 13.07 -9.36
N ILE A 89 -13.58 13.04 -8.91
CA ILE A 89 -14.25 14.15 -8.22
C ILE A 89 -13.29 14.66 -7.15
N GLY A 90 -12.74 15.86 -7.37
CA GLY A 90 -11.85 16.50 -6.43
C GLY A 90 -12.52 16.59 -5.07
N LYS A 91 -11.70 16.57 -4.01
CA LYS A 91 -12.07 16.74 -2.59
C LYS A 91 -12.69 18.13 -2.30
N GLU A 92 -13.67 18.57 -3.08
CA GLU A 92 -14.25 19.92 -3.03
C GLU A 92 -15.78 19.89 -2.83
N SER A 93 -16.43 18.71 -2.80
CA SER A 93 -17.88 18.59 -2.67
C SER A 93 -18.40 18.24 -1.26
N LEU A 94 -17.57 18.31 -0.22
CA LEU A 94 -18.01 18.13 1.17
C LEU A 94 -17.63 19.34 2.02
N ARG A 95 -18.20 20.49 1.68
CA ARG A 95 -18.52 21.53 2.66
C ARG A 95 -20.03 21.59 2.75
N VAL A 96 -20.58 20.93 3.76
CA VAL A 96 -21.88 21.23 4.35
C VAL A 96 -21.63 21.65 5.79
#